data_AF-A0A529KNQ3-F1
#
_entry.id   AF-A0A529KNQ3-F1
#
_cell.length_a   1.000
_cell.length_b   1.000
_cell.length_c   1.000
_cell.angle_alpha   90.00
_cell.angle_beta   90.00
_cell.angle_gamma   90.00
#
_symmetry.space_group_name_H-M   'P 1'
#
loop_
_entity.id
_entity.type
_entity.pdbx_description
1 polymer ?
#
loop_
_entity_poly.entity_id
_entity_poly.type
_entity_poly.pdbx_seq_one_letter_code
_entity_poly.pdbx_strand_id
1 'polypeptide(L)' 'LEGADMVVVGDDIPAGRSFAIPVEPDRLKTLKVFVRQPADQIHAPAQTFKFRVEDKASFESNEYAATFNAPEAAK' A
#
# COMPACT_ATOMS: atom_id res chain seq x y z
N LEU A 1 1.84 5.28 -8.19
CA LEU A 1 2.29 6.36 -7.28
C LEU A 1 3.79 6.32 -7.23
N GLU A 2 4.43 7.34 -7.80
CA GLU A 2 5.89 7.45 -7.77
C GLU A 2 6.34 8.11 -6.47
N GLY A 3 7.48 7.68 -5.94
CA GLY A 3 7.99 8.14 -4.64
C GLY A 3 7.15 7.77 -3.41
N ALA A 4 6.01 7.08 -3.57
CA ALA A 4 5.17 6.71 -2.43
C ALA A 4 5.74 5.51 -1.65
N ASP A 5 5.59 5.59 -0.34
CA ASP A 5 5.94 4.55 0.62
C ASP A 5 4.70 4.11 1.40
N MET A 6 4.64 2.82 1.67
CA MET A 6 3.62 2.21 2.51
C MET A 6 4.20 1.93 3.90
N VAL A 7 3.35 1.98 4.91
CA VAL A 7 3.67 1.62 6.28
C VAL A 7 2.59 0.67 6.77
N VAL A 8 2.98 -0.51 7.24
CA VAL A 8 2.06 -1.48 7.82
C VAL A 8 2.07 -1.29 9.34
N VAL A 9 0.92 -1.02 9.92
CA VAL A 9 0.79 -0.85 11.38
C VAL A 9 0.58 -2.21 12.05
N GLY A 10 1.36 -2.45 13.10
CA GLY A 10 1.24 -3.64 13.96
C GLY A 10 2.36 -4.66 13.77
N ASP A 11 3.17 -4.51 12.74
CA ASP A 11 4.35 -5.32 12.45
C ASP A 11 5.54 -4.34 12.36
N ASP A 12 6.71 -4.65 12.97
CA ASP A 12 7.92 -3.80 12.95
C ASP A 12 8.60 -3.85 11.57
N ILE A 13 7.81 -3.59 10.54
CA ILE A 13 8.21 -3.67 9.14
C ILE A 13 8.59 -2.26 8.70
N PRO A 14 9.80 -2.08 8.14
CA PRO A 14 10.25 -0.79 7.66
C PRO A 14 9.33 -0.27 6.54
N ALA A 15 9.19 1.04 6.41
CA ALA A 15 8.41 1.64 5.33
C ALA A 15 9.01 1.28 3.96
N GLY A 16 8.15 1.05 2.96
CA GLY A 16 8.58 0.67 1.62
C GLY A 16 7.43 0.40 0.65
N ARG A 17 7.73 -0.20 -0.51
CA ARG A 17 6.72 -0.52 -1.54
C ARG A 17 6.29 -1.98 -1.59
N SER A 18 6.92 -2.86 -0.82
CA SER A 18 6.61 -4.28 -0.78
C SER A 18 7.05 -4.85 0.55
N PHE A 19 6.24 -5.73 1.12
CA PHE A 19 6.52 -6.37 2.42
C PHE A 19 6.15 -7.84 2.35
N ALA A 20 6.94 -8.67 3.02
CA ALA A 20 6.58 -10.05 3.29
C ALA A 20 5.88 -10.09 4.65
N ILE A 21 4.60 -10.47 4.67
CA ILE A 21 3.82 -10.60 5.90
C ILE A 21 3.63 -12.09 6.18
N PRO A 22 4.17 -12.64 7.28
CA PRO A 22 3.84 -14.00 7.67
C PRO A 22 2.37 -14.06 8.10
N VAL A 23 1.66 -15.04 7.55
CA VAL A 23 0.28 -15.39 7.91
C VAL A 23 0.24 -16.86 8.31
N GLU A 24 -0.56 -17.18 9.31
CA GLU A 24 -0.80 -18.57 9.69
C GLU A 24 -1.92 -19.16 8.82
N PRO A 25 -1.85 -20.46 8.48
CA PRO A 25 -2.93 -21.14 7.77
C PRO A 25 -4.23 -21.03 8.59
N ASP A 26 -5.36 -20.94 7.89
CA ASP A 26 -6.70 -20.82 8.48
C ASP A 26 -6.93 -19.59 9.39
N ARG A 27 -6.06 -18.56 9.31
CA ARG A 27 -6.23 -17.31 10.05
C ARG A 27 -6.36 -16.09 9.14
N LEU A 28 -7.37 -15.28 9.43
CA LEU A 28 -7.52 -13.96 8.83
C LEU A 28 -6.65 -12.94 9.58
N LYS A 29 -5.66 -12.35 8.89
CA LYS A 29 -4.83 -11.25 9.42
C LYS A 29 -5.27 -9.92 8.83
N THR A 30 -5.79 -9.02 9.66
CA THR A 30 -6.13 -7.65 9.23
C THR A 30 -4.88 -6.77 9.25
N LEU A 31 -4.53 -6.19 8.11
CA LEU A 31 -3.40 -5.28 7.97
C LEU A 31 -3.88 -3.85 7.79
N LYS A 32 -3.40 -2.94 8.63
CA LYS A 32 -3.63 -1.50 8.46
C LYS A 32 -2.45 -0.91 7.71
N VAL A 33 -2.65 -0.57 6.44
CA VAL A 33 -1.61 -0.01 5.58
C VAL A 33 -1.87 1.47 5.37
N PHE A 34 -0.89 2.29 5.72
CA PHE A 34 -0.90 3.73 5.46
C PHE A 34 0.00 4.01 4.25
N VAL A 35 -0.55 4.71 3.27
CA VAL A 35 0.20 5.14 2.08
C VAL A 35 0.59 6.60 2.25
N ARG A 36 1.87 6.90 2.15
CA ARG A 36 2.41 8.25 2.19
C ARG A 36 2.97 8.58 0.82
N GLN A 37 2.48 9.67 0.24
CA GLN A 37 3.02 10.22 -1.00
C GLN A 37 3.70 11.56 -0.69
N PRO A 38 4.98 11.76 -1.04
CA PRO A 38 5.65 13.03 -0.86
C PRO A 38 4.99 14.11 -1.73
N ALA A 39 4.89 15.33 -1.19
CA ALA A 39 4.16 16.44 -1.84
C ALA A 39 4.74 16.80 -3.22
N ASP A 40 6.05 16.68 -3.38
CA ASP A 40 6.78 16.93 -4.64
C ASP A 40 6.43 15.93 -5.76
N GLN A 41 5.92 14.75 -5.39
CA GLN A 41 5.53 13.68 -6.32
C GLN A 41 4.00 13.61 -6.52
N ILE A 42 3.26 14.65 -6.10
CA ILE A 42 1.83 14.77 -6.40
C ILE A 42 1.67 15.31 -7.82
N HIS A 43 1.53 14.41 -8.79
CA HIS A 43 1.37 14.78 -10.20
C HIS A 43 -0.08 15.11 -10.60
N ALA A 44 -1.05 14.65 -9.82
CA ALA A 44 -2.47 14.86 -10.08
C ALA A 44 -3.29 14.92 -8.78
N PRO A 45 -4.45 15.61 -8.78
CA PRO A 45 -5.33 15.71 -7.63
C PRO A 45 -5.90 14.34 -7.20
N ALA A 46 -6.06 13.42 -8.14
CA ALA A 46 -6.44 12.04 -7.89
C ALA A 46 -5.50 11.11 -8.67
N GLN A 47 -4.88 10.16 -7.98
CA GLN A 47 -3.98 9.18 -8.58
C GLN A 47 -4.41 7.76 -8.20
N THR A 48 -4.77 6.97 -9.19
CA THR A 48 -5.16 5.57 -8.99
C THR A 48 -3.92 4.69 -8.86
N PHE A 49 -3.96 3.75 -7.94
CA PHE A 49 -2.93 2.75 -7.73
C PHE A 49 -3.54 1.43 -7.30
N LYS A 50 -2.76 0.36 -7.37
CA LYS A 50 -3.22 -0.97 -7.02
C LYS A 50 -2.36 -1.55 -5.91
N PHE A 51 -3.02 -2.13 -4.92
CA PHE A 51 -2.38 -3.07 -4.01
C PHE A 51 -2.43 -4.43 -4.68
N ARG A 52 -1.27 -5.08 -4.83
CA ARG A 52 -1.17 -6.46 -5.30
C ARG A 52 -0.70 -7.30 -4.14
N VAL A 53 -1.49 -8.32 -3.81
CA VAL A 53 -1.14 -9.34 -2.82
C VAL A 53 -0.86 -10.61 -3.58
N GLU A 54 0.29 -11.21 -3.34
CA GLU A 54 0.69 -12.48 -3.94
C GLU A 54 0.99 -13.45 -2.81
N ASP A 55 0.37 -14.62 -2.86
CA ASP A 55 0.86 -15.74 -2.08
C ASP A 55 2.09 -16.32 -2.79
N LYS A 56 3.19 -16.53 -2.07
CA LYS A 56 4.45 -17.03 -2.65
C LYS A 56 4.56 -18.56 -2.59
N ALA A 57 3.70 -19.23 -1.82
CA ALA A 57 3.64 -20.69 -1.75
C ALA A 57 2.72 -21.27 -2.84
N SER A 58 1.72 -20.49 -3.23
CA SER A 58 0.75 -20.72 -4.30
C SER A 58 1.05 -19.82 -5.51
N PHE A 59 0.29 -20.00 -6.60
CA PHE A 59 0.24 -19.04 -7.72
C PHE A 59 -0.93 -18.05 -7.58
N GLU A 60 -1.43 -17.86 -6.36
CA GLU A 60 -2.59 -17.02 -6.08
C GLU A 60 -2.19 -15.57 -5.91
N SER A 61 -2.92 -14.68 -6.58
CA SER A 61 -2.73 -13.25 -6.43
C SER A 61 -4.07 -12.53 -6.49
N ASN A 62 -4.18 -11.43 -5.75
CA ASN A 62 -5.34 -10.56 -5.78
C ASN A 62 -4.89 -9.10 -5.90
N GLU A 63 -5.73 -8.30 -6.55
CA GLU A 63 -5.48 -6.87 -6.77
C GLU A 63 -6.63 -6.03 -6.21
N TYR A 64 -6.30 -4.95 -5.52
CA TYR A 64 -7.27 -3.96 -5.06
C TYR A 64 -6.89 -2.58 -5.59
N ALA A 65 -7.76 -1.97 -6.38
CA ALA A 65 -7.57 -0.63 -6.91
C ALA A 65 -8.05 0.42 -5.90
N ALA A 66 -7.18 1.37 -5.57
CA ALA A 66 -7.44 2.48 -4.68
C ALA A 66 -7.05 3.80 -5.35
N THR A 67 -7.64 4.90 -4.90
CA THR A 67 -7.35 6.24 -5.41
C THR A 67 -6.76 7.09 -4.29
N PHE A 68 -5.56 7.60 -4.51
CA PHE A 68 -4.94 8.60 -3.64
C PHE A 68 -5.47 9.98 -4.04
N ASN A 69 -6.19 10.63 -3.15
CA ASN A 69 -6.63 12.01 -3.34
C ASN A 69 -5.62 12.92 -2.66
N ALA A 70 -4.97 13.77 -3.47
CA ALA A 70 -4.07 14.77 -2.95
C ALA A 70 -4.85 15.87 -2.21
N PRO A 71 -4.25 16.49 -1.18
CA PRO A 71 -4.84 17.68 -0.60
C PRO A 71 -5.00 18.75 -1.69
N GLU A 72 -6.12 19.47 -1.67
CA GLU A 72 -6.28 20.68 -2.47
C GLU A 72 -5.11 21.60 -2.08
N ALA A 73 -4.26 21.96 -3.04
CA ALA A 73 -3.17 22.88 -2.78
C ALA A 73 -3.78 24.15 -2.20
N ALA A 74 -3.51 24.42 -0.92
CA ALA A 74 -3.90 25.67 -0.30
C ALA A 74 -3.29 26.79 -1.14
N LYS A 75 -4.17 27.53 -1.82
CA LYS A 75 -3.83 28.61 -2.75
C LYS A 75 -3.03 29.71 -2.06
#